data_AF-A0A937T6Y8-F1
#
_entry.id   AF-A0A937T6Y8-F1
#
_cell.length_a   1.000
_cell.length_b   1.000
_cell.length_c   1.000
_cell.angle_alpha   90.00
_cell.angle_beta   90.00
_cell.angle_gamma   90.00
#
_symmetry.space_group_name_H-M   'P 1'
#
loop_
_entity.id
_entity.type
_entity.pdbx_description
1 polymer ?
#
loop_
_entity_poly.entity_id
_entity_poly.type
_entity_poly.pdbx_seq_one_letter_code
_entity_poly.pdbx_strand_id
1 'polypeptide(L)'
;MDITLRLSWILALAFLVGCGNPDQEPQDGRPASETALTSDADEDEGTSAASHSPPDAKETPDEGPAGKAGVTETPEPDRMTSSSVPDTAEPPGPPIEQWQAWAEALAGDNDKARSSAAEELDGLAAEGAVAFAECLRHESPEVRRCAAFYLIDRFDPSDAAMVQAFTAALSDEDGPVRRMALSVAKRLPRDAQVAATPQLAATLENQSETAANRAAVARLIATLEADARPALPKLLSAMQKDPDKSVRSACLMAVSRVAESQDAVTAFRQTLTGDTEPGLRGLAAVRLGRLGPAAVDAAPDLADTLEDQDENVARKAADALVAIGAGSVSSAADKLTSANANVRRLAVFVLGKLGPAASPAIDELRKRLQDEDEEIRKLTEFAIRRIEGGR
;
A
#
# COMPACT_ATOMS: atom_id res chain seq x y z
N MET A 1 -23.85 -1.53 21.96
CA MET A 1 -23.18 -2.49 21.07
C MET A 1 -23.71 -3.88 21.39
N ASP A 2 -24.06 -4.67 20.37
CA ASP A 2 -24.81 -5.94 20.50
C ASP A 2 -24.01 -7.02 21.27
N ILE A 3 -24.68 -7.84 22.08
CA ILE A 3 -24.06 -8.83 23.00
C ILE A 3 -23.26 -9.90 22.24
N THR A 4 -23.66 -10.19 21.02
CA THR A 4 -22.98 -11.10 20.09
C THR A 4 -21.62 -10.57 19.61
N LEU A 5 -21.48 -9.26 19.43
CA LEU A 5 -20.17 -8.64 19.17
C LEU A 5 -19.25 -8.74 20.40
N ARG A 6 -19.79 -8.58 21.61
CA ARG A 6 -19.02 -8.66 22.87
C ARG A 6 -18.43 -10.04 23.15
N LEU A 7 -19.15 -11.11 22.85
CA LEU A 7 -18.65 -12.50 23.01
C LEU A 7 -17.59 -12.87 21.97
N SER A 8 -17.69 -12.34 20.75
CA SER A 8 -16.67 -12.51 19.70
C SER A 8 -15.33 -11.89 20.10
N TRP A 9 -15.34 -10.79 20.85
CA TRP A 9 -14.14 -10.09 21.32
C TRP A 9 -13.37 -10.89 22.38
N ILE A 10 -14.08 -11.50 23.33
CA ILE A 10 -13.48 -12.32 24.39
C ILE A 10 -12.86 -13.61 23.81
N LEU A 11 -13.53 -14.24 22.85
CA LEU A 11 -13.01 -15.42 22.16
C LEU A 11 -11.83 -15.09 21.23
N ALA A 12 -11.84 -13.93 20.57
CA ALA A 12 -10.70 -13.46 19.76
C ALA A 12 -9.48 -13.14 20.64
N LEU A 13 -9.69 -12.55 21.83
CA LEU A 13 -8.63 -12.31 22.82
C LEU A 13 -8.00 -13.63 23.28
N ALA A 14 -8.83 -14.64 23.60
CA ALA A 14 -8.34 -15.96 24.03
C ALA A 14 -7.49 -16.69 22.96
N PHE A 15 -7.80 -16.48 21.67
CA PHE A 15 -7.03 -17.04 20.56
C PHE A 15 -5.69 -16.28 20.35
N LEU A 16 -5.68 -14.96 20.58
CA LEU A 16 -4.47 -14.10 20.50
C LEU A 16 -3.52 -14.23 21.70
N VAL A 17 -4.05 -14.62 22.88
CA VAL A 17 -3.27 -14.91 24.11
C VAL A 17 -2.63 -16.32 24.06
N GLY A 18 -2.87 -17.12 23.01
CA GLY A 18 -2.19 -18.40 22.81
C GLY A 18 -2.80 -19.57 23.60
N CYS A 19 -4.08 -19.51 23.97
CA CYS A 19 -4.75 -20.60 24.69
C CYS A 19 -5.23 -21.76 23.79
N GLY A 20 -4.72 -21.91 22.56
CA GLY A 20 -5.12 -22.98 21.65
C GLY A 20 -3.97 -23.53 20.82
N ASN A 21 -3.47 -24.70 21.20
CA ASN A 21 -2.48 -25.47 20.44
C ASN A 21 -3.18 -26.10 19.22
N PRO A 22 -2.82 -25.79 17.96
CA PRO A 22 -3.52 -26.32 16.78
C PRO A 22 -3.17 -27.78 16.43
N ASP A 23 -2.26 -28.43 17.16
CA ASP A 23 -1.78 -29.80 16.86
C ASP A 23 -2.47 -30.93 17.65
N GLN A 24 -3.66 -30.69 18.23
CA GLN A 24 -4.48 -31.78 18.74
C GLN A 24 -5.69 -32.03 17.83
N GLU A 25 -5.50 -32.90 16.84
CA GLU A 25 -6.62 -33.56 16.16
C GLU A 25 -7.46 -34.34 17.21
N PRO A 26 -8.79 -34.16 17.24
CA PRO A 26 -9.65 -35.04 18.01
C PRO A 26 -9.68 -36.40 17.31
N GLN A 27 -9.04 -37.39 17.94
CA GLN A 27 -9.32 -38.79 17.65
C GLN A 27 -10.78 -39.05 18.00
N ASP A 28 -11.64 -39.20 16.99
CA ASP A 28 -12.72 -40.17 17.07
C ASP A 28 -13.21 -40.56 15.67
N GLY A 29 -13.07 -41.85 15.39
CA GLY A 29 -13.48 -42.45 14.14
C GLY A 29 -14.98 -42.67 14.06
N ARG A 30 -15.58 -42.27 12.94
CA ARG A 30 -16.35 -43.15 12.03
C ARG A 30 -16.78 -42.39 10.76
N PRO A 31 -16.92 -43.09 9.61
CA PRO A 31 -17.08 -42.48 8.30
C PRO A 31 -18.53 -42.48 7.80
N ALA A 32 -18.88 -41.47 7.00
CA ALA A 32 -19.91 -41.41 5.94
C ALA A 32 -20.05 -39.92 5.55
N SER A 33 -20.26 -39.48 4.32
CA SER A 33 -20.39 -40.07 3.00
C SER A 33 -20.42 -38.89 2.01
N GLU A 34 -20.11 -39.18 0.76
CA GLU A 34 -20.25 -38.32 -0.43
C GLU A 34 -21.40 -37.31 -0.40
N THR A 35 -21.14 -36.11 -0.92
CA THR A 35 -21.95 -35.51 -2.00
C THR A 35 -21.20 -34.35 -2.63
N ALA A 36 -20.71 -34.58 -3.84
CA ALA A 36 -20.39 -33.53 -4.79
C ALA A 36 -21.67 -32.80 -5.19
N LEU A 37 -21.61 -31.48 -5.38
CA LEU A 37 -22.54 -30.75 -6.23
C LEU A 37 -21.85 -29.50 -6.80
N THR A 38 -21.71 -29.58 -8.12
CA THR A 38 -21.34 -28.59 -9.13
C THR A 38 -22.45 -27.56 -9.35
N SER A 39 -22.10 -26.33 -9.72
CA SER A 39 -22.74 -25.43 -10.72
C SER A 39 -22.16 -24.03 -10.53
N ASP A 40 -21.41 -23.45 -11.47
CA ASP A 40 -21.84 -22.86 -12.75
C ASP A 40 -23.00 -21.87 -12.61
N ALA A 41 -22.68 -20.57 -12.76
CA ALA A 41 -23.41 -19.65 -13.63
C ALA A 41 -22.68 -18.30 -13.72
N ASP A 42 -22.19 -18.02 -14.91
CA ASP A 42 -22.01 -16.69 -15.49
C ASP A 42 -23.26 -15.81 -15.32
N GLU A 43 -23.08 -14.50 -15.22
CA GLU A 43 -23.87 -13.55 -16.02
C GLU A 43 -23.19 -12.19 -16.10
N ASP A 44 -23.25 -11.66 -17.32
CA ASP A 44 -22.49 -10.57 -17.91
C ASP A 44 -23.40 -9.34 -18.12
N GLU A 45 -22.76 -8.20 -18.40
CA GLU A 45 -23.27 -6.97 -19.03
C GLU A 45 -24.20 -5.99 -18.28
N GLY A 46 -23.92 -4.69 -18.47
CA GLY A 46 -24.95 -3.64 -18.36
C GLY A 46 -24.49 -2.22 -18.07
N THR A 47 -23.94 -1.53 -19.08
CA THR A 47 -23.59 -0.10 -19.12
C THR A 47 -24.79 0.87 -18.97
N SER A 48 -24.57 2.08 -18.43
CA SER A 48 -24.95 3.37 -19.06
C SER A 48 -24.65 4.60 -18.19
N ALA A 49 -24.17 5.65 -18.84
CA ALA A 49 -23.89 6.99 -18.34
C ALA A 49 -25.16 7.88 -18.24
N ALA A 50 -25.09 8.95 -17.42
CA ALA A 50 -25.26 10.36 -17.82
C ALA A 50 -25.78 11.26 -16.67
N SER A 51 -24.98 12.28 -16.35
CA SER A 51 -25.29 13.69 -16.02
C SER A 51 -26.67 14.10 -15.48
N HIS A 52 -26.70 14.94 -14.44
CA HIS A 52 -27.18 16.36 -14.48
C HIS A 52 -27.13 17.00 -13.07
N SER A 53 -26.66 18.25 -13.01
CA SER A 53 -26.75 19.18 -11.86
C SER A 53 -27.97 20.13 -12.03
N PRO A 54 -28.15 21.21 -11.23
CA PRO A 54 -29.16 21.33 -10.16
C PRO A 54 -30.15 22.50 -10.42
N PRO A 55 -30.90 22.97 -9.40
CA PRO A 55 -31.19 24.41 -9.34
C PRO A 55 -31.13 25.08 -7.93
N ASP A 56 -30.47 26.25 -7.89
CA ASP A 56 -30.96 27.63 -7.55
C ASP A 56 -32.36 27.81 -6.89
N ALA A 57 -32.71 28.85 -6.11
CA ALA A 57 -32.07 30.09 -5.60
C ALA A 57 -33.07 30.90 -4.72
N LYS A 58 -32.60 32.04 -4.16
CA LYS A 58 -33.26 33.34 -3.80
C LYS A 58 -33.46 33.67 -2.31
N GLU A 59 -32.70 34.63 -1.74
CA GLU A 59 -32.76 36.13 -1.81
C GLU A 59 -33.71 36.75 -0.75
N THR A 60 -33.21 37.29 0.38
CA THR A 60 -32.97 38.73 0.76
C THR A 60 -34.29 39.51 1.10
N PRO A 61 -34.30 40.68 1.81
CA PRO A 61 -33.20 41.63 2.09
C PRO A 61 -33.15 42.32 3.48
N ASP A 62 -32.11 43.16 3.57
CA ASP A 62 -31.66 44.17 4.55
C ASP A 62 -32.63 45.33 4.83
N GLU A 63 -32.50 45.96 6.01
CA GLU A 63 -32.77 47.40 6.27
C GLU A 63 -32.30 47.82 7.69
N GLY A 64 -31.36 48.78 7.78
CA GLY A 64 -31.16 49.67 8.96
C GLY A 64 -32.14 50.87 8.93
N PRO A 65 -32.08 51.90 9.83
CA PRO A 65 -30.84 52.62 10.22
C PRO A 65 -30.77 53.29 11.64
N ALA A 66 -29.55 53.77 11.95
CA ALA A 66 -29.06 54.91 12.77
C ALA A 66 -29.92 55.69 13.82
N GLY A 67 -29.26 56.10 14.95
CA GLY A 67 -29.53 57.41 15.58
C GLY A 67 -29.16 57.69 17.07
N LYS A 68 -27.96 58.24 17.30
CA LYS A 68 -27.54 59.36 18.20
C LYS A 68 -27.73 59.39 19.75
N ALA A 69 -26.63 59.86 20.39
CA ALA A 69 -26.47 60.70 21.61
C ALA A 69 -26.99 60.11 22.95
N GLY A 70 -26.35 60.23 24.11
CA GLY A 70 -25.32 61.12 24.67
C GLY A 70 -25.65 61.28 26.17
N VAL A 71 -24.67 61.69 26.97
CA VAL A 71 -24.75 62.11 28.39
C VAL A 71 -24.30 61.08 29.44
N THR A 72 -23.37 61.62 30.22
CA THR A 72 -22.67 61.22 31.44
C THR A 72 -23.58 60.84 32.61
N GLU A 73 -23.19 59.85 33.39
CA GLU A 73 -23.14 59.95 34.87
C GLU A 73 -22.41 58.73 35.46
N THR A 74 -21.41 59.01 36.28
CA THR A 74 -20.82 58.04 37.23
C THR A 74 -21.62 58.14 38.54
N PRO A 75 -21.80 57.02 39.25
CA PRO A 75 -21.33 57.03 40.63
C PRO A 75 -20.62 55.73 41.06
N GLU A 76 -19.94 55.89 42.19
CA GLU A 76 -19.02 55.05 42.94
C GLU A 76 -19.50 53.64 43.41
N PRO A 77 -18.61 52.83 44.01
CA PRO A 77 -18.64 51.37 43.91
C PRO A 77 -19.38 50.70 45.06
N ASP A 78 -20.23 49.73 44.74
CA ASP A 78 -20.78 48.80 45.74
C ASP A 78 -20.10 47.44 45.65
N ARG A 79 -19.56 47.04 46.82
CA ARG A 79 -18.98 45.74 47.11
C ARG A 79 -19.97 44.62 46.78
N MET A 80 -19.66 43.81 45.78
CA MET A 80 -20.20 42.46 45.67
C MET A 80 -19.05 41.47 45.51
N THR A 81 -18.79 40.80 46.64
CA THR A 81 -18.41 39.39 46.76
C THR A 81 -17.91 38.71 45.48
N SER A 82 -16.61 38.44 45.48
CA SER A 82 -15.98 37.36 44.73
C SER A 82 -16.78 36.06 44.87
N SER A 83 -17.68 35.80 43.92
CA SER A 83 -18.21 34.47 43.66
C SER A 83 -17.30 33.82 42.64
N SER A 84 -16.28 33.14 43.16
CA SER A 84 -15.50 32.15 42.42
C SER A 84 -16.46 31.12 41.83
N VAL A 85 -16.64 31.15 40.51
CA VAL A 85 -17.15 30.01 39.76
C VAL A 85 -16.15 28.88 39.98
N PRO A 86 -16.55 27.70 40.51
CA PRO A 86 -15.64 26.57 40.55
C PRO A 86 -15.45 26.11 39.11
N ASP A 87 -14.19 26.15 38.67
CA ASP A 87 -13.66 25.45 37.52
C ASP A 87 -14.11 23.99 37.61
N THR A 88 -15.11 23.60 36.81
CA THR A 88 -15.52 22.19 36.70
C THR A 88 -14.47 21.49 35.85
N ALA A 89 -13.30 21.29 36.44
CA ALA A 89 -12.37 20.27 35.96
C ALA A 89 -13.07 18.93 36.16
N GLU A 90 -13.33 18.22 35.06
CA GLU A 90 -13.74 16.82 35.08
C GLU A 90 -12.80 16.04 36.03
N PRO A 91 -13.33 15.09 36.81
CA PRO A 91 -12.50 14.31 37.74
C PRO A 91 -11.39 13.62 36.93
N PRO A 92 -10.15 13.60 37.44
CA PRO A 92 -9.07 12.90 36.76
C PRO A 92 -9.48 11.43 36.60
N GLY A 93 -9.33 10.89 35.40
CA GLY A 93 -9.60 9.49 35.11
C GLY A 93 -8.79 8.53 36.02
N PRO A 94 -9.04 7.21 35.91
CA PRO A 94 -8.31 6.19 36.66
C PRO A 94 -6.79 6.37 36.58
N PRO A 95 -6.04 6.08 37.67
CA PRO A 95 -4.58 6.16 37.67
C PRO A 95 -3.96 5.06 36.79
N ILE A 96 -2.72 5.26 36.32
CA ILE A 96 -2.04 4.35 35.38
C ILE A 96 -1.95 2.90 35.89
N GLU A 97 -1.82 2.71 37.20
CA GLU A 97 -1.78 1.39 37.82
C GLU A 97 -3.11 0.64 37.64
N GLN A 98 -4.24 1.36 37.61
CA GLN A 98 -5.55 0.76 37.37
C GLN A 98 -5.70 0.34 35.91
N TRP A 99 -5.19 1.14 34.96
CA TRP A 99 -5.13 0.77 33.54
C TRP A 99 -4.26 -0.46 33.31
N GLN A 100 -3.08 -0.52 33.95
CA GLN A 100 -2.20 -1.69 33.90
C GLN A 100 -2.87 -2.92 34.50
N ALA A 101 -3.53 -2.78 35.66
CA ALA A 101 -4.25 -3.89 36.29
C ALA A 101 -5.38 -4.43 35.41
N TRP A 102 -6.12 -3.57 34.70
CA TRP A 102 -7.11 -4.03 33.73
C TRP A 102 -6.46 -4.71 32.53
N ALA A 103 -5.33 -4.20 32.03
CA ALA A 103 -4.62 -4.85 30.93
C ALA A 103 -4.07 -6.23 31.32
N GLU A 104 -3.52 -6.37 32.53
CA GLU A 104 -3.08 -7.65 33.10
C GLU A 104 -4.27 -8.60 33.29
N ALA A 105 -5.39 -8.10 33.82
CA ALA A 105 -6.60 -8.89 34.00
C ALA A 105 -7.17 -9.38 32.66
N LEU A 106 -7.13 -8.55 31.61
CA LEU A 106 -7.49 -8.92 30.24
C LEU A 106 -6.54 -9.99 29.67
N ALA A 107 -5.26 -9.90 30.00
CA ALA A 107 -4.22 -10.79 29.50
C ALA A 107 -4.17 -12.15 30.22
N GLY A 108 -4.68 -12.22 31.46
CA GLY A 108 -4.70 -13.43 32.27
C GLY A 108 -5.78 -14.45 31.89
N ASP A 109 -5.70 -15.63 32.51
CA ASP A 109 -6.59 -16.77 32.23
C ASP A 109 -7.95 -16.71 32.96
N ASN A 110 -8.16 -15.73 33.84
CA ASN A 110 -9.38 -15.66 34.65
C ASN A 110 -10.53 -14.97 33.89
N ASP A 111 -11.46 -15.77 33.35
CA ASP A 111 -12.63 -15.32 32.59
C ASP A 111 -13.45 -14.21 33.27
N LYS A 112 -13.63 -14.30 34.60
CA LYS A 112 -14.39 -13.29 35.35
C LYS A 112 -13.62 -11.99 35.45
N ALA A 113 -12.31 -12.06 35.69
CA ALA A 113 -11.45 -10.89 35.73
C ALA A 113 -11.36 -10.21 34.35
N ARG A 114 -11.24 -10.99 33.27
CA ARG A 114 -11.28 -10.48 31.89
C ARG A 114 -12.58 -9.76 31.56
N SER A 115 -13.71 -10.42 31.84
CA SER A 115 -15.04 -9.86 31.52
C SER A 115 -15.31 -8.59 32.33
N SER A 116 -14.95 -8.58 33.61
CA SER A 116 -15.08 -7.41 34.47
C SER A 116 -14.17 -6.26 34.01
N ALA A 117 -12.91 -6.54 33.67
CA ALA A 117 -12.00 -5.52 33.15
C ALA A 117 -12.50 -4.93 31.81
N ALA A 118 -13.02 -5.77 30.92
CA ALA A 118 -13.60 -5.31 29.66
C ALA A 118 -14.85 -4.43 29.86
N GLU A 119 -15.73 -4.80 30.79
CA GLU A 119 -16.92 -4.01 31.13
C GLU A 119 -16.57 -2.64 31.72
N GLU A 120 -15.60 -2.60 32.63
CA GLU A 120 -15.12 -1.34 33.22
C GLU A 120 -14.46 -0.44 32.16
N LEU A 121 -13.60 -1.00 31.29
CA LEU A 121 -12.98 -0.27 30.18
C LEU A 121 -14.02 0.28 29.19
N ASP A 122 -15.06 -0.49 28.85
CA ASP A 122 -16.15 -0.04 27.98
C ASP A 122 -17.04 1.02 28.65
N GLY A 123 -17.17 0.98 29.98
CA GLY A 123 -17.87 2.00 30.76
C GLY A 123 -17.15 3.35 30.77
N LEU A 124 -15.83 3.36 30.57
CA LEU A 124 -14.93 4.51 30.61
C LEU A 124 -14.66 5.14 29.23
N ALA A 125 -15.65 5.11 28.33
CA ALA A 125 -15.58 5.56 26.93
C ALA A 125 -14.60 6.71 26.64
N ALA A 126 -13.92 6.66 25.47
CA ALA A 126 -13.01 7.65 24.86
C ALA A 126 -11.82 8.13 25.73
N GLU A 127 -12.07 8.69 26.91
CA GLU A 127 -11.06 9.17 27.87
C GLU A 127 -10.14 8.03 28.33
N GLY A 128 -10.69 6.82 28.47
CA GLY A 128 -9.90 5.65 28.85
C GLY A 128 -8.94 5.14 27.79
N ALA A 129 -9.26 5.34 26.51
CA ALA A 129 -8.43 4.85 25.41
C ALA A 129 -7.07 5.57 25.37
N VAL A 130 -7.03 6.86 25.73
CA VAL A 130 -5.81 7.67 25.74
C VAL A 130 -4.86 7.22 26.85
N ALA A 131 -5.38 7.05 28.07
CA ALA A 131 -4.59 6.57 29.20
C ALA A 131 -4.13 5.11 29.00
N PHE A 132 -4.97 4.27 28.40
CA PHE A 132 -4.63 2.88 28.08
C PHE A 132 -3.57 2.76 26.97
N ALA A 133 -3.35 3.80 26.15
CA ALA A 133 -2.26 3.81 25.18
C ALA A 133 -0.87 3.74 25.85
N GLU A 134 -0.75 4.14 27.12
CA GLU A 134 0.50 3.97 27.86
C GLU A 134 0.87 2.49 28.08
N CYS A 135 -0.13 1.59 28.14
CA CYS A 135 0.08 0.16 28.26
C CYS A 135 0.75 -0.46 27.03
N LEU A 136 0.82 0.24 25.88
CA LEU A 136 1.63 -0.17 24.72
C LEU A 136 3.14 -0.11 24.99
N ARG A 137 3.57 0.50 26.11
CA ARG A 137 4.98 0.56 26.54
C ARG A 137 5.26 -0.34 27.74
N HIS A 138 4.31 -1.19 28.12
CA HIS A 138 4.43 -2.06 29.28
C HIS A 138 5.49 -3.16 29.07
N GLU A 139 6.13 -3.62 30.15
CA GLU A 139 7.16 -4.67 30.08
C GLU A 139 6.61 -6.02 29.60
N SER A 140 5.41 -6.40 30.05
CA SER A 140 4.75 -7.64 29.62
C SER A 140 4.21 -7.50 28.18
N PRO A 141 4.60 -8.39 27.25
CA PRO A 141 4.07 -8.40 25.90
C PRO A 141 2.57 -8.73 25.87
N GLU A 142 2.05 -9.52 26.80
CA GLU A 142 0.63 -9.85 26.89
C GLU A 142 -0.22 -8.61 27.19
N VAL A 143 0.26 -7.75 28.09
CA VAL A 143 -0.35 -6.44 28.38
C VAL A 143 -0.32 -5.54 27.14
N ARG A 144 0.81 -5.46 26.43
CA ARG A 144 0.94 -4.67 25.20
C ARG A 144 -0.01 -5.17 24.09
N ARG A 145 -0.16 -6.49 23.94
CA ARG A 145 -1.12 -7.10 22.99
C ARG A 145 -2.54 -6.71 23.33
N CYS A 146 -2.95 -6.81 24.59
CA CYS A 146 -4.29 -6.43 25.02
C CYS A 146 -4.56 -4.94 24.77
N ALA A 147 -3.60 -4.09 25.12
CA ALA A 147 -3.65 -2.65 24.86
C ALA A 147 -3.82 -2.36 23.36
N ALA A 148 -2.96 -2.93 22.53
CA ALA A 148 -3.04 -2.76 21.07
C ALA A 148 -4.39 -3.23 20.53
N PHE A 149 -4.93 -4.35 21.02
CA PHE A 149 -6.16 -4.96 20.49
C PHE A 149 -7.36 -4.08 20.79
N TYR A 150 -7.47 -3.66 22.04
CA TYR A 150 -8.54 -2.79 22.50
C TYR A 150 -8.55 -1.45 21.74
N LEU A 151 -7.35 -0.91 21.49
CA LEU A 151 -7.18 0.42 20.91
C LEU A 151 -7.31 0.46 19.39
N ILE A 152 -7.11 -0.63 18.65
CA ILE A 152 -7.22 -0.64 17.17
C ILE A 152 -8.58 -0.08 16.70
N ASP A 153 -9.67 -0.58 17.27
CA ASP A 153 -11.02 -0.18 16.83
C ASP A 153 -11.44 1.18 17.38
N ARG A 154 -10.72 1.68 18.37
CA ARG A 154 -10.92 2.99 19.00
C ARG A 154 -9.87 4.01 18.59
N PHE A 155 -9.03 3.67 17.60
CA PHE A 155 -7.91 4.52 17.24
C PHE A 155 -8.39 5.87 16.66
N ASP A 156 -8.07 6.97 17.34
CA ASP A 156 -8.33 8.33 16.87
C ASP A 156 -7.05 8.94 16.28
N PRO A 157 -6.99 9.21 14.96
CA PRO A 157 -5.83 9.85 14.35
C PRO A 157 -5.61 11.31 14.81
N SER A 158 -6.60 11.93 15.46
CA SER A 158 -6.49 13.30 16.00
C SER A 158 -5.77 13.34 17.35
N ASP A 159 -5.64 12.19 18.02
CA ASP A 159 -4.97 12.06 19.31
C ASP A 159 -3.47 11.80 19.14
N ALA A 160 -2.67 12.81 19.48
CA ALA A 160 -1.21 12.76 19.39
C ALA A 160 -0.57 11.66 20.25
N ALA A 161 -1.12 11.39 21.45
CA ALA A 161 -0.58 10.37 22.35
C ALA A 161 -0.79 8.97 21.76
N MET A 162 -1.98 8.72 21.22
CA MET A 162 -2.31 7.45 20.58
C MET A 162 -1.53 7.22 19.28
N VAL A 163 -1.39 8.26 18.45
CA VAL A 163 -0.54 8.24 17.25
C VAL A 163 0.91 7.91 17.62
N GLN A 164 1.45 8.55 18.66
CA GLN A 164 2.81 8.29 19.12
C GLN A 164 2.98 6.86 19.65
N ALA A 165 2.02 6.37 20.44
CA ALA A 165 2.08 5.04 21.02
C ALA A 165 2.05 3.93 19.95
N PHE A 166 1.14 4.02 18.97
CA PHE A 166 1.11 3.07 17.85
C PHE A 166 2.30 3.19 16.91
N THR A 167 2.83 4.40 16.70
CA THR A 167 4.04 4.60 15.90
C THR A 167 5.25 3.92 16.56
N ALA A 168 5.38 4.01 17.89
CA ALA A 168 6.43 3.31 18.63
C ALA A 168 6.24 1.78 18.56
N ALA A 169 5.00 1.29 18.68
CA ALA A 169 4.67 -0.14 18.63
C ALA A 169 4.97 -0.81 17.27
N LEU A 170 5.23 -0.05 16.19
CA LEU A 170 5.73 -0.61 14.93
C LEU A 170 7.09 -1.30 15.07
N SER A 171 7.87 -0.93 16.09
CA SER A 171 9.18 -1.53 16.41
C SER A 171 9.13 -2.41 17.66
N ASP A 172 7.94 -2.82 18.11
CA ASP A 172 7.82 -3.69 19.29
C ASP A 172 8.59 -5.01 19.10
N GLU A 173 9.15 -5.56 20.17
CA GLU A 173 9.84 -6.86 20.10
C GLU A 173 8.84 -8.01 19.84
N ASP A 174 7.59 -7.85 20.29
CA ASP A 174 6.52 -8.81 20.11
C ASP A 174 5.88 -8.72 18.73
N GLY A 175 5.89 -9.84 18.00
CA GLY A 175 5.33 -9.92 16.64
C GLY A 175 3.84 -9.55 16.57
N PRO A 176 2.96 -10.14 17.40
CA PRO A 176 1.56 -9.73 17.47
C PRO A 176 1.35 -8.23 17.68
N VAL A 177 2.06 -7.58 18.61
CA VAL A 177 1.96 -6.13 18.83
C VAL A 177 2.36 -5.35 17.56
N ARG A 178 3.48 -5.70 16.91
CA ARG A 178 3.88 -5.07 15.64
C ARG A 178 2.81 -5.20 14.57
N ARG A 179 2.22 -6.38 14.40
CA ARG A 179 1.17 -6.63 13.39
C ARG A 179 -0.06 -5.76 13.60
N MET A 180 -0.41 -5.55 14.86
CA MET A 180 -1.53 -4.71 15.25
C MET A 180 -1.22 -3.23 15.06
N ALA A 181 0.00 -2.80 15.38
CA ALA A 181 0.46 -1.45 15.02
C ALA A 181 0.47 -1.23 13.50
N LEU A 182 0.88 -2.22 12.72
CA LEU A 182 0.86 -2.18 11.25
C LEU A 182 -0.56 -2.09 10.67
N SER A 183 -1.57 -2.69 11.32
CA SER A 183 -2.96 -2.55 10.88
C SER A 183 -3.49 -1.12 11.06
N VAL A 184 -2.99 -0.40 12.07
CA VAL A 184 -3.28 1.02 12.32
C VAL A 184 -2.44 1.95 11.45
N ALA A 185 -1.27 1.52 10.99
CA ALA A 185 -0.30 2.39 10.29
C ALA A 185 -0.89 3.20 9.11
N LYS A 186 -1.84 2.62 8.35
CA LYS A 186 -2.53 3.32 7.24
C LYS A 186 -3.48 4.44 7.69
N ARG A 187 -3.95 4.38 8.93
CA ARG A 187 -4.85 5.36 9.56
C ARG A 187 -4.09 6.47 10.28
N LEU A 188 -2.78 6.31 10.51
CA LEU A 188 -1.96 7.36 11.09
C LEU A 188 -2.03 8.63 10.22
N PRO A 189 -1.97 9.83 10.83
CA PRO A 189 -1.72 11.08 10.11
C PRO A 189 -0.49 10.99 9.19
N ARG A 190 -0.49 11.71 8.06
CA ARG A 190 0.57 11.59 7.03
C ARG A 190 1.96 11.92 7.58
N ASP A 191 2.07 12.95 8.40
CA ASP A 191 3.30 13.34 9.09
C ASP A 191 3.84 12.22 9.99
N ALA A 192 2.95 11.54 10.72
CA ALA A 192 3.31 10.38 11.52
C ALA A 192 3.74 9.18 10.65
N GLN A 193 3.07 8.93 9.51
CA GLN A 193 3.49 7.89 8.56
C GLN A 193 4.89 8.17 7.99
N VAL A 194 5.17 9.43 7.62
CA VAL A 194 6.49 9.85 7.14
C VAL A 194 7.54 9.68 8.25
N ALA A 195 7.25 10.12 9.47
CA ALA A 195 8.14 9.94 10.63
C ALA A 195 8.40 8.46 10.95
N ALA A 196 7.40 7.58 10.72
CA ALA A 196 7.50 6.14 10.92
C ALA A 196 8.24 5.39 9.78
N THR A 197 8.66 6.09 8.72
CA THR A 197 9.32 5.47 7.56
C THR A 197 10.50 4.57 7.93
N PRO A 198 11.41 4.93 8.86
CA PRO A 198 12.49 4.03 9.27
C PRO A 198 11.99 2.71 9.89
N GLN A 199 10.97 2.77 10.75
CA GLN A 199 10.37 1.61 11.41
C GLN A 199 9.65 0.71 10.40
N LEU A 200 8.86 1.32 9.51
CA LEU A 200 8.20 0.62 8.41
C LEU A 200 9.24 -0.05 7.50
N ALA A 201 10.30 0.66 7.11
CA ALA A 201 11.32 0.10 6.25
C ALA A 201 12.05 -1.08 6.91
N ALA A 202 12.26 -1.05 8.23
CA ALA A 202 12.85 -2.17 8.97
C ALA A 202 12.00 -3.46 8.89
N THR A 203 10.67 -3.35 8.79
CA THR A 203 9.77 -4.50 8.60
C THR A 203 10.07 -5.27 7.30
N LEU A 204 10.54 -4.59 6.25
CA LEU A 204 10.84 -5.23 4.95
C LEU A 204 11.97 -6.26 5.03
N GLU A 205 12.89 -6.11 5.97
CA GLU A 205 14.03 -7.02 6.14
C GLU A 205 13.80 -8.06 7.25
N ASN A 206 12.71 -7.92 8.02
CA ASN A 206 12.40 -8.81 9.12
C ASN A 206 11.72 -10.09 8.60
N GLN A 207 12.50 -11.18 8.50
CA GLN A 207 11.98 -12.47 8.04
C GLN A 207 11.05 -13.17 9.05
N SER A 208 10.99 -12.72 10.30
CA SER A 208 9.97 -13.19 11.25
C SER A 208 8.58 -12.61 10.97
N GLU A 209 8.49 -11.54 10.18
CA GLU A 209 7.22 -11.00 9.71
C GLU A 209 6.68 -11.80 8.54
N THR A 210 5.36 -11.85 8.43
CA THR A 210 4.70 -12.50 7.30
C THR A 210 4.99 -11.76 5.99
N ALA A 211 5.06 -12.48 4.88
CA ALA A 211 5.19 -11.87 3.56
C ALA A 211 4.04 -10.88 3.27
N ALA A 212 2.83 -11.17 3.74
CA ALA A 212 1.68 -10.28 3.62
C ALA A 212 1.93 -8.92 4.30
N ASN A 213 2.51 -8.92 5.50
CA ASN A 213 2.87 -7.69 6.22
C ASN A 213 3.98 -6.92 5.51
N ARG A 214 5.06 -7.59 5.11
CA ARG A 214 6.17 -6.94 4.38
C ARG A 214 5.66 -6.30 3.08
N ALA A 215 4.80 -6.99 2.34
CA ALA A 215 4.17 -6.44 1.13
C ALA A 215 3.20 -5.29 1.45
N ALA A 216 2.45 -5.35 2.56
CA ALA A 216 1.57 -4.27 2.99
C ALA A 216 2.34 -3.00 3.37
N VAL A 217 3.48 -3.16 4.05
CA VAL A 217 4.42 -2.09 4.37
C VAL A 217 4.98 -1.45 3.11
N ALA A 218 5.47 -2.24 2.14
CA ALA A 218 5.95 -1.69 0.88
C ALA A 218 4.87 -0.86 0.17
N ARG A 219 3.61 -1.33 0.18
CA ARG A 219 2.47 -0.56 -0.37
C ARG A 219 2.19 0.72 0.40
N LEU A 220 2.28 0.72 1.73
CA LEU A 220 2.11 1.92 2.54
C LEU A 220 3.22 2.94 2.25
N ILE A 221 4.48 2.51 2.26
CA ILE A 221 5.63 3.35 1.89
C ILE A 221 5.43 3.96 0.50
N ALA A 222 4.88 3.21 -0.45
CA ALA A 222 4.56 3.72 -1.79
C ALA A 222 3.56 4.89 -1.80
N THR A 223 2.63 4.96 -0.85
CA THR A 223 1.64 6.07 -0.75
C THR A 223 2.23 7.37 -0.21
N LEU A 224 3.43 7.29 0.38
CA LEU A 224 4.18 8.45 0.86
C LEU A 224 5.05 9.06 -0.24
N GLU A 225 5.20 8.39 -1.38
CA GLU A 225 5.93 8.88 -2.55
C GLU A 225 7.35 9.36 -2.20
N ALA A 226 7.75 10.55 -2.63
CA ALA A 226 9.09 11.09 -2.40
C ALA A 226 9.42 11.32 -0.91
N ASP A 227 8.41 11.50 -0.04
CA ASP A 227 8.62 11.69 1.41
C ASP A 227 9.20 10.41 2.06
N ALA A 228 8.96 9.25 1.44
CA ALA A 228 9.48 7.95 1.88
C ALA A 228 10.87 7.62 1.32
N ARG A 229 11.57 8.55 0.65
CA ARG A 229 12.91 8.31 0.09
C ARG A 229 13.91 7.66 1.07
N PRO A 230 13.91 7.95 2.39
CA PRO A 230 14.77 7.24 3.34
C PRO A 230 14.59 5.71 3.37
N ALA A 231 13.43 5.18 2.97
CA ALA A 231 13.19 3.74 2.87
C ALA A 231 13.77 3.10 1.60
N LEU A 232 14.23 3.89 0.62
CA LEU A 232 14.63 3.40 -0.70
C LEU A 232 15.69 2.27 -0.63
N PRO A 233 16.76 2.35 0.19
CA PRO A 233 17.73 1.25 0.26
C PRO A 233 17.11 -0.09 0.68
N LYS A 234 16.20 -0.08 1.65
CA LYS A 234 15.52 -1.30 2.13
C LYS A 234 14.48 -1.81 1.13
N LEU A 235 13.76 -0.90 0.45
CA LEU A 235 12.89 -1.25 -0.68
C LEU A 235 13.66 -1.94 -1.81
N LEU A 236 14.81 -1.40 -2.21
CA LEU A 236 15.66 -1.99 -3.26
C LEU A 236 16.19 -3.37 -2.86
N SER A 237 16.65 -3.50 -1.61
CA SER A 237 17.11 -4.78 -1.06
C SER A 237 16.00 -5.84 -1.09
N ALA A 238 14.81 -5.52 -0.56
CA ALA A 238 13.67 -6.43 -0.53
C ALA A 238 13.12 -6.74 -1.94
N MET A 239 13.12 -5.76 -2.84
CA MET A 239 12.72 -5.96 -4.25
C MET A 239 13.56 -7.04 -4.94
N GLN A 240 14.85 -7.17 -4.59
CA GLN A 240 15.77 -8.12 -5.23
C GLN A 240 15.88 -9.45 -4.50
N LYS A 241 15.83 -9.42 -3.16
CA LYS A 241 16.27 -10.54 -2.32
C LYS A 241 15.14 -11.22 -1.55
N ASP A 242 13.96 -10.60 -1.45
CA ASP A 242 12.88 -11.21 -0.67
C ASP A 242 12.46 -12.54 -1.31
N PRO A 243 12.37 -13.63 -0.53
CA PRO A 243 11.98 -14.93 -1.07
C PRO A 243 10.56 -14.93 -1.66
N ASP A 244 9.67 -14.08 -1.14
CA ASP A 244 8.29 -14.00 -1.58
C ASP A 244 8.12 -13.01 -2.74
N LYS A 245 7.62 -13.51 -3.87
CA LYS A 245 7.41 -12.72 -5.08
C LYS A 245 6.39 -11.60 -4.91
N SER A 246 5.44 -11.72 -3.99
CA SER A 246 4.45 -10.68 -3.69
C SER A 246 5.11 -9.51 -2.97
N VAL A 247 6.10 -9.78 -2.10
CA VAL A 247 6.93 -8.75 -1.47
C VAL A 247 7.81 -8.06 -2.51
N ARG A 248 8.51 -8.84 -3.36
CA ARG A 248 9.32 -8.26 -4.45
C ARG A 248 8.49 -7.38 -5.37
N SER A 249 7.30 -7.84 -5.77
CA SER A 249 6.33 -7.08 -6.57
C SER A 249 5.91 -5.78 -5.89
N ALA A 250 5.52 -5.84 -4.61
CA ALA A 250 5.12 -4.65 -3.86
C ALA A 250 6.27 -3.64 -3.72
N CYS A 251 7.50 -4.10 -3.52
CA CYS A 251 8.67 -3.24 -3.45
C CYS A 251 8.98 -2.59 -4.81
N LEU A 252 8.89 -3.32 -5.92
CA LEU A 252 9.04 -2.77 -7.28
C LEU A 252 8.01 -1.66 -7.56
N MET A 253 6.77 -1.89 -7.15
CA MET A 253 5.70 -0.89 -7.24
C MET A 253 5.97 0.34 -6.37
N ALA A 254 6.56 0.15 -5.19
CA ALA A 254 6.93 1.24 -4.29
C ALA A 254 8.09 2.07 -4.83
N VAL A 255 9.14 1.41 -5.35
CA VAL A 255 10.29 2.08 -6.00
C VAL A 255 9.82 3.00 -7.12
N SER A 256 8.78 2.61 -7.87
CA SER A 256 8.19 3.44 -8.93
C SER A 256 7.63 4.80 -8.46
N ARG A 257 7.33 4.94 -7.17
CA ARG A 257 6.75 6.15 -6.57
C ARG A 257 7.73 6.91 -5.67
N VAL A 258 8.70 6.20 -5.11
CA VAL A 258 9.63 6.72 -4.10
C VAL A 258 10.96 7.15 -4.70
N ALA A 259 11.45 6.42 -5.71
CA ALA A 259 12.77 6.65 -6.28
C ALA A 259 12.77 7.77 -7.32
N GLU A 260 13.93 8.42 -7.49
CA GLU A 260 14.17 9.24 -8.69
C GLU A 260 14.24 8.36 -9.93
N SER A 261 13.99 8.95 -11.09
CA SER A 261 13.91 8.20 -12.34
C SER A 261 15.18 7.37 -12.62
N GLN A 262 16.37 7.88 -12.34
CA GLN A 262 17.63 7.18 -12.60
C GLN A 262 17.84 5.95 -11.71
N ASP A 263 17.54 6.09 -10.40
CA ASP A 263 17.60 4.98 -9.45
C ASP A 263 16.56 3.91 -9.81
N ALA A 264 15.35 4.34 -10.21
CA ALA A 264 14.29 3.46 -10.66
C ALA A 264 14.69 2.68 -11.92
N VAL A 265 15.30 3.34 -12.92
CA VAL A 265 15.80 2.66 -14.14
C VAL A 265 16.80 1.57 -13.77
N THR A 266 17.80 1.89 -12.95
CA THR A 266 18.82 0.91 -12.54
C THR A 266 18.19 -0.29 -11.83
N ALA A 267 17.27 -0.02 -10.89
CA ALA A 267 16.58 -1.05 -10.14
C ALA A 267 15.72 -1.95 -11.04
N PHE A 268 14.94 -1.37 -11.96
CA PHE A 268 14.08 -2.14 -12.86
C PHE A 268 14.88 -2.94 -13.89
N ARG A 269 16.04 -2.45 -14.37
CA ARG A 269 16.94 -3.22 -15.24
C ARG A 269 17.45 -4.49 -14.55
N GLN A 270 17.75 -4.41 -13.25
CA GLN A 270 18.17 -5.57 -12.45
C GLN A 270 17.03 -6.59 -12.30
N THR A 271 15.80 -6.15 -12.02
CA THR A 271 14.65 -7.07 -11.97
C THR A 271 14.33 -7.67 -13.34
N LEU A 272 14.40 -6.86 -14.40
CA LEU A 272 14.14 -7.28 -15.78
C LEU A 272 15.01 -8.46 -16.19
N THR A 273 16.29 -8.43 -15.84
CA THR A 273 17.28 -9.43 -16.27
C THR A 273 17.53 -10.53 -15.24
N GLY A 274 17.26 -10.28 -13.96
CA GLY A 274 17.67 -11.16 -12.86
C GLY A 274 16.56 -11.89 -12.11
N ASP A 275 15.28 -11.48 -12.21
CA ASP A 275 14.22 -12.14 -11.42
C ASP A 275 13.78 -13.47 -12.05
N THR A 276 13.62 -14.49 -11.22
CA THR A 276 13.20 -15.83 -11.65
C THR A 276 11.74 -15.84 -12.10
N GLU A 277 10.89 -14.98 -11.54
CA GLU A 277 9.47 -14.94 -11.87
C GLU A 277 9.21 -14.13 -13.15
N PRO A 278 8.67 -14.73 -14.21
CA PRO A 278 8.37 -14.00 -15.46
C PRO A 278 7.44 -12.81 -15.24
N GLY A 279 6.48 -12.94 -14.31
CA GLY A 279 5.58 -11.85 -13.94
C GLY A 279 6.31 -10.60 -13.44
N LEU A 280 7.42 -10.76 -12.71
CA LEU A 280 8.24 -9.66 -12.20
C LEU A 280 9.13 -9.06 -13.29
N ARG A 281 9.77 -9.87 -14.13
CA ARG A 281 10.51 -9.37 -15.30
C ARG A 281 9.62 -8.55 -16.22
N GLY A 282 8.43 -9.06 -16.55
CA GLY A 282 7.45 -8.35 -17.35
C GLY A 282 6.92 -7.08 -16.67
N LEU A 283 6.74 -7.08 -15.34
CA LEU A 283 6.38 -5.88 -14.59
C LEU A 283 7.49 -4.82 -14.67
N ALA A 284 8.76 -5.22 -14.54
CA ALA A 284 9.91 -4.33 -14.69
C ALA A 284 9.95 -3.69 -16.09
N ALA A 285 9.72 -4.47 -17.16
CA ALA A 285 9.61 -3.94 -18.52
C ALA A 285 8.53 -2.87 -18.63
N VAL A 286 7.33 -3.12 -18.08
CA VAL A 286 6.23 -2.14 -18.06
C VAL A 286 6.62 -0.87 -17.31
N ARG A 287 7.38 -0.97 -16.21
CA ARG A 287 7.83 0.21 -15.46
C ARG A 287 8.86 1.03 -16.21
N LEU A 288 9.82 0.37 -16.86
CA LEU A 288 10.78 1.04 -17.74
C LEU A 288 10.05 1.77 -18.88
N GLY A 289 9.07 1.12 -19.52
CA GLY A 289 8.26 1.75 -20.57
C GLY A 289 7.48 2.98 -20.08
N ARG A 290 6.95 2.96 -18.85
CA ARG A 290 6.24 4.12 -18.25
C ARG A 290 7.15 5.30 -17.96
N LEU A 291 8.45 5.08 -17.75
CA LEU A 291 9.44 6.16 -17.64
C LEU A 291 9.75 6.77 -19.01
N GLY A 292 9.40 6.09 -20.10
CA GLY A 292 9.54 6.59 -21.46
C GLY A 292 10.99 6.94 -21.80
N PRO A 293 11.26 8.09 -22.42
CA PRO A 293 12.63 8.48 -22.82
C PRO A 293 13.64 8.52 -21.66
N ALA A 294 13.21 8.72 -20.41
CA ALA A 294 14.11 8.70 -19.25
C ALA A 294 14.74 7.31 -18.99
N ALA A 295 14.16 6.25 -19.55
CA ALA A 295 14.67 4.88 -19.46
C ALA A 295 15.47 4.44 -20.70
N VAL A 296 15.98 5.37 -21.52
CA VAL A 296 16.76 5.04 -22.72
C VAL A 296 17.94 4.12 -22.45
N ASP A 297 18.60 4.25 -21.29
CA ASP A 297 19.73 3.39 -20.91
C ASP A 297 19.34 1.93 -20.65
N ALA A 298 18.04 1.63 -20.53
CA ALA A 298 17.51 0.27 -20.43
C ALA A 298 17.15 -0.34 -21.80
N ALA A 299 17.25 0.40 -22.90
CA ALA A 299 16.89 -0.09 -24.23
C ALA A 299 17.69 -1.34 -24.65
N PRO A 300 19.01 -1.47 -24.40
CA PRO A 300 19.73 -2.70 -24.69
C PRO A 300 19.19 -3.91 -23.93
N ASP A 301 18.96 -3.79 -22.62
CA ASP A 301 18.46 -4.90 -21.80
C ASP A 301 17.03 -5.30 -22.19
N LEU A 302 16.18 -4.32 -22.54
CA LEU A 302 14.84 -4.58 -23.06
C LEU A 302 14.88 -5.26 -24.43
N ALA A 303 15.83 -4.90 -25.29
CA ALA A 303 16.03 -5.58 -26.57
C ALA A 303 16.49 -7.02 -26.37
N ASP A 304 17.40 -7.28 -25.43
CA ASP A 304 17.80 -8.64 -25.05
C ASP A 304 16.62 -9.42 -24.46
N THR A 305 15.72 -8.76 -23.72
CA THR A 305 14.50 -9.37 -23.16
C THR A 305 13.47 -9.77 -24.24
N LEU A 306 13.63 -9.36 -25.50
CA LEU A 306 12.82 -9.91 -26.60
C LEU A 306 13.08 -11.42 -26.80
N GLU A 307 14.20 -11.94 -26.30
CA GLU A 307 14.58 -13.35 -26.29
C GLU A 307 14.09 -14.11 -25.04
N ASP A 308 13.30 -13.46 -24.17
CA ASP A 308 12.76 -14.11 -22.98
C ASP A 308 11.91 -15.34 -23.36
N GLN A 309 12.02 -16.41 -22.56
CA GLN A 309 11.28 -17.64 -22.76
C GLN A 309 9.77 -17.46 -22.56
N ASP A 310 9.38 -16.48 -21.73
CA ASP A 310 7.98 -16.11 -21.54
C ASP A 310 7.57 -15.06 -22.59
N GLU A 311 6.66 -15.45 -23.48
CA GLU A 311 6.19 -14.59 -24.57
C GLU A 311 5.52 -13.31 -24.07
N ASN A 312 4.90 -13.32 -22.89
CA ASN A 312 4.31 -12.10 -22.32
C ASN A 312 5.39 -11.13 -21.85
N VAL A 313 6.52 -11.63 -21.34
CA VAL A 313 7.68 -10.81 -20.97
C VAL A 313 8.29 -10.20 -22.22
N ALA A 314 8.56 -11.00 -23.25
CA ALA A 314 9.10 -10.53 -24.52
C ALA A 314 8.21 -9.44 -25.17
N ARG A 315 6.88 -9.63 -25.17
CA ARG A 315 5.94 -8.63 -25.68
C ARG A 315 5.94 -7.34 -24.86
N LYS A 316 5.97 -7.45 -23.53
CA LYS A 316 6.05 -6.26 -22.64
C LYS A 316 7.36 -5.49 -22.84
N ALA A 317 8.45 -6.20 -23.12
CA ALA A 317 9.73 -5.57 -23.45
C ALA A 317 9.66 -4.82 -24.80
N ALA A 318 9.02 -5.40 -25.81
CA ALA A 318 8.74 -4.72 -27.08
C ALA A 318 7.89 -3.45 -26.87
N ASP A 319 6.79 -3.54 -26.11
CA ASP A 319 5.94 -2.40 -25.78
C ASP A 319 6.72 -1.29 -25.04
N ALA A 320 7.65 -1.68 -24.16
CA ALA A 320 8.52 -0.75 -23.43
C ALA A 320 9.54 -0.05 -24.35
N LEU A 321 10.15 -0.76 -25.30
CA LEU A 321 11.04 -0.16 -26.30
C LEU A 321 10.30 0.88 -27.15
N VAL A 322 9.05 0.60 -27.54
CA VAL A 322 8.20 1.55 -28.25
C VAL A 322 7.91 2.79 -27.39
N ALA A 323 7.61 2.60 -26.10
CA ALA A 323 7.35 3.71 -25.18
C ALA A 323 8.58 4.58 -24.87
N ILE A 324 9.78 3.98 -24.86
CA ILE A 324 11.06 4.72 -24.75
C ILE A 324 11.28 5.62 -25.98
N GLY A 325 10.83 5.17 -27.16
CA GLY A 325 10.85 5.96 -28.39
C GLY A 325 12.17 5.88 -29.16
N ALA A 326 12.58 6.97 -29.81
CA ALA A 326 13.70 6.97 -30.77
C ALA A 326 15.02 6.41 -30.22
N GLY A 327 15.26 6.53 -28.91
CA GLY A 327 16.45 5.98 -28.25
C GLY A 327 16.56 4.44 -28.31
N SER A 328 15.47 3.73 -28.59
CA SER A 328 15.46 2.26 -28.69
C SER A 328 15.73 1.72 -30.11
N VAL A 329 15.81 2.59 -31.13
CA VAL A 329 15.92 2.19 -32.54
C VAL A 329 17.15 1.31 -32.77
N SER A 330 18.32 1.68 -32.25
CA SER A 330 19.55 0.90 -32.44
C SER A 330 19.41 -0.49 -31.82
N SER A 331 19.00 -0.56 -30.55
CA SER A 331 18.87 -1.83 -29.83
C SER A 331 17.81 -2.74 -30.47
N ALA A 332 16.70 -2.19 -30.96
CA ALA A 332 15.69 -2.96 -31.69
C ALA A 332 16.20 -3.44 -33.06
N ALA A 333 16.97 -2.61 -33.78
CA ALA A 333 17.55 -2.96 -35.08
C ALA A 333 18.54 -4.13 -34.97
N ASP A 334 19.33 -4.18 -33.89
CA ASP A 334 20.28 -5.29 -33.64
C ASP A 334 19.56 -6.64 -33.52
N LYS A 335 18.30 -6.65 -33.09
CA LYS A 335 17.49 -7.88 -32.96
C LYS A 335 16.88 -8.37 -34.27
N LEU A 336 16.96 -7.61 -35.36
CA LEU A 336 16.52 -8.05 -36.69
C LEU A 336 17.36 -9.22 -37.22
N THR A 337 18.59 -9.40 -36.76
CA THR A 337 19.48 -10.50 -37.19
C THR A 337 19.42 -11.73 -36.28
N SER A 338 18.50 -11.76 -35.30
CA SER A 338 18.37 -12.91 -34.40
C SER A 338 18.04 -14.20 -35.15
N ALA A 339 18.60 -15.33 -34.69
CA ALA A 339 18.24 -16.65 -35.22
C ALA A 339 16.78 -17.01 -34.91
N ASN A 340 16.20 -16.46 -33.84
CA ASN A 340 14.83 -16.73 -33.42
C ASN A 340 13.85 -15.84 -34.20
N ALA A 341 12.93 -16.47 -34.95
CA ALA A 341 11.92 -15.77 -35.75
C ALA A 341 10.99 -14.89 -34.89
N ASN A 342 10.62 -15.32 -33.68
CA ASN A 342 9.79 -14.52 -32.78
C ASN A 342 10.50 -13.22 -32.37
N VAL A 343 11.81 -13.28 -32.10
CA VAL A 343 12.61 -12.10 -31.73
C VAL A 343 12.72 -11.14 -32.90
N ARG A 344 13.00 -11.65 -34.11
CA ARG A 344 13.00 -10.85 -35.34
C ARG A 344 11.65 -10.19 -35.58
N ARG A 345 10.56 -10.92 -35.40
CA ARG A 345 9.19 -10.40 -35.54
C ARG A 345 8.90 -9.27 -34.56
N LEU A 346 9.27 -9.43 -33.29
CA LEU A 346 9.15 -8.37 -32.28
C LEU A 346 10.01 -7.14 -32.62
N ALA A 347 11.24 -7.35 -33.11
CA ALA A 347 12.10 -6.25 -33.56
C ALA A 347 11.48 -5.45 -34.71
N VAL A 348 10.94 -6.13 -35.74
CA VAL A 348 10.21 -5.48 -36.84
C VAL A 348 8.98 -4.73 -36.32
N PHE A 349 8.23 -5.33 -35.39
CA PHE A 349 7.08 -4.69 -34.75
C PHE A 349 7.47 -3.39 -34.05
N VAL A 350 8.52 -3.42 -33.21
CA VAL A 350 8.99 -2.24 -32.47
C VAL A 350 9.36 -1.12 -33.43
N LEU A 351 10.21 -1.40 -34.43
CA LEU A 351 10.65 -0.40 -35.40
C LEU A 351 9.48 0.17 -36.22
N GLY A 352 8.54 -0.68 -36.64
CA GLY A 352 7.33 -0.23 -37.31
C GLY A 352 6.47 0.69 -36.42
N LYS A 353 6.30 0.35 -35.15
CA LYS A 353 5.52 1.16 -34.19
C LYS A 353 6.16 2.52 -33.90
N LEU A 354 7.49 2.58 -33.86
CA LEU A 354 8.25 3.83 -33.74
C LEU A 354 8.06 4.76 -34.96
N GLY A 355 7.66 4.21 -36.12
CA GLY A 355 7.34 4.99 -37.31
C GLY A 355 8.55 5.80 -37.80
N PRO A 356 8.39 7.08 -38.21
CA PRO A 356 9.49 7.86 -38.78
C PRO A 356 10.75 7.96 -37.91
N ALA A 357 10.64 7.80 -36.59
CA ALA A 357 11.81 7.78 -35.71
C ALA A 357 12.77 6.61 -36.02
N ALA A 358 12.27 5.52 -36.60
CA ALA A 358 13.05 4.34 -36.98
C ALA A 358 13.65 4.42 -38.40
N SER A 359 13.61 5.59 -39.07
CA SER A 359 14.29 5.78 -40.37
C SER A 359 15.76 5.32 -40.40
N PRO A 360 16.58 5.48 -39.34
CA PRO A 360 17.95 4.96 -39.33
C PRO A 360 18.07 3.43 -39.51
N ALA A 361 17.01 2.67 -39.19
CA ALA A 361 16.99 1.21 -39.30
C ALA A 361 16.41 0.69 -40.63
N ILE A 362 16.04 1.58 -41.56
CA ILE A 362 15.26 1.20 -42.74
C ILE A 362 15.98 0.23 -43.67
N ASP A 363 17.29 0.40 -43.85
CA ASP A 363 18.09 -0.45 -44.73
C ASP A 363 18.25 -1.87 -44.15
N GLU A 364 18.33 -1.99 -42.82
CA GLU A 364 18.34 -3.31 -42.17
C GLU A 364 16.97 -3.97 -42.24
N LEU A 365 15.88 -3.21 -42.03
CA LEU A 365 14.51 -3.70 -42.22
C LEU A 365 14.28 -4.22 -43.64
N ARG A 366 14.77 -3.51 -44.68
CA ARG A 366 14.62 -3.96 -46.08
C ARG A 366 15.20 -5.35 -46.32
N LYS A 367 16.25 -5.75 -45.60
CA LYS A 367 16.79 -7.12 -45.70
C LYS A 367 15.79 -8.18 -45.22
N ARG A 368 14.89 -7.84 -44.30
CA ARG A 368 13.83 -8.74 -43.80
C ARG A 368 12.66 -8.96 -44.78
N LEU A 369 12.61 -8.23 -45.90
CA LEU A 369 11.67 -8.55 -46.99
C LEU A 369 11.97 -9.92 -47.65
N GLN A 370 13.17 -10.45 -47.42
CA GLN A 370 13.60 -11.78 -47.85
C GLN A 370 13.73 -12.76 -46.67
N ASP A 371 13.15 -12.45 -45.51
CA ASP A 371 13.15 -13.36 -44.36
C ASP A 371 12.47 -14.69 -44.72
N GLU A 372 12.91 -15.79 -44.12
CA GLU A 372 12.34 -17.12 -44.34
C GLU A 372 10.89 -17.20 -43.86
N ASP A 373 10.58 -16.47 -42.78
CA ASP A 373 9.24 -16.38 -42.21
C ASP A 373 8.34 -15.41 -42.99
N GLU A 374 7.19 -15.91 -43.47
CA GLU A 374 6.23 -15.11 -44.23
C GLU A 374 5.58 -13.98 -43.43
N GLU A 375 5.33 -14.19 -42.14
CA GLU A 375 4.76 -13.18 -41.25
C GLU A 375 5.74 -12.01 -41.10
N ILE A 376 7.04 -12.31 -40.96
CA ILE A 376 8.09 -11.29 -40.88
C ILE A 376 8.16 -10.47 -42.17
N ARG A 377 8.09 -11.12 -43.35
CA ARG A 377 8.08 -10.39 -44.63
C ARG A 377 6.91 -9.39 -44.71
N LYS A 378 5.70 -9.84 -44.39
CA LYS A 378 4.48 -8.99 -44.40
C LYS A 378 4.56 -7.86 -43.38
N LEU A 379 5.02 -8.15 -42.16
CA LEU A 379 5.17 -7.14 -41.11
C LEU A 379 6.24 -6.11 -41.49
N THR A 380 7.30 -6.54 -42.17
CA THR A 380 8.38 -5.67 -42.65
C THR A 380 7.87 -4.66 -43.69
N GLU A 381 7.05 -5.09 -44.65
CA GLU A 381 6.42 -4.18 -45.61
C GLU A 381 5.57 -3.10 -44.92
N PHE A 382 4.78 -3.51 -43.91
CA PHE A 382 3.98 -2.57 -43.12
C PHE A 382 4.86 -1.60 -42.32
N ALA A 383 5.91 -2.11 -41.67
CA ALA A 383 6.84 -1.31 -40.89
C ALA A 383 7.54 -0.26 -41.77
N ILE A 384 8.08 -0.65 -42.93
CA ILE A 384 8.73 0.27 -43.87
C ILE A 384 7.76 1.36 -44.32
N ARG A 385 6.53 1.00 -44.73
CA ARG A 385 5.52 1.98 -45.14
C ARG A 385 5.25 3.02 -44.05
N ARG A 386 5.13 2.55 -42.79
CA ARG A 386 4.87 3.40 -41.64
C ARG A 386 6.05 4.32 -41.29
N ILE A 387 7.29 3.86 -41.52
CA ILE A 387 8.52 4.64 -41.34
C ILE A 387 8.64 5.72 -42.43
N GLU A 388 8.35 5.37 -43.69
CA GLU A 388 8.44 6.29 -44.84
C GLU A 388 7.24 7.26 -44.95
N GLY A 389 6.21 7.10 -44.10
CA GLY A 389 5.03 7.97 -44.10
C GLY A 389 4.00 7.67 -45.18
N GLY A 390 4.05 6.47 -45.78
CA GLY A 390 3.02 5.99 -46.70
C GLY A 390 1.71 5.73 -45.97
N ARG A 391 0.62 6.34 -46.44
CA ARG A 391 -0.74 6.12 -45.90
C ARG A 391 -1.24 4.71 -46.21
#